data_AF-A0AAD4SI93-F1
#
_entry.id   AF-A0AAD4SI93-F1
#
_cell.length_a   1.000
_cell.length_b   1.000
_cell.length_c   1.000
_cell.angle_alpha   90.00
_cell.angle_beta   90.00
_cell.angle_gamma   90.00
#
_symmetry.space_group_name_H-M   'P 1'
#
loop_
_entity.id
_entity.type
_entity.pdbx_description
1 polymer ?
#
loop_
_entity_poly.entity_id
_entity_poly.type
_entity_poly.pdbx_seq_one_letter_code
_entity_poly.pdbx_strand_id
1 'polypeptide(L)'
;MANTNYNVQFKGETIVTTVTNSSSLIDAVLDEFRSERFIGFAMKWNPNSDNKKVSTLQLCNGNRCIIIQLLHLDSIPNSLRNLLSGRSIKFVGVDIAEDIAKLDHDHGLKCWYGHELGFGVRSLAGVLIKELDSVNDHSDWSANILTKDQIEVAAMEASVYFTYGKVNLCDL
;
A
#
# COMPACT_ATOMS: atom_id res chain seq x y z
N MET A 1 -0.27 3.94 21.31
CA MET A 1 0.36 2.61 21.41
C MET A 1 -0.36 1.74 20.39
N ALA A 2 0.26 1.04 19.44
CA ALA A 2 1.64 0.58 19.34
C ALA A 2 2.16 0.77 17.91
N ASN A 3 3.44 1.13 17.79
CA ASN A 3 4.20 0.84 16.58
C ASN A 3 4.36 -0.66 16.53
N THR A 4 3.84 -1.30 15.49
CA THR A 4 4.18 -2.70 15.25
C THR A 4 4.85 -2.75 13.89
N ASN A 5 6.18 -2.78 13.93
CA ASN A 5 6.97 -3.20 12.79
C ASN A 5 6.88 -4.72 12.71
N TYR A 6 6.57 -5.23 11.53
CA TYR A 6 6.49 -6.65 11.23
C TYR A 6 7.56 -7.00 10.21
N ASN A 7 8.19 -8.15 10.40
CA ASN A 7 9.12 -8.71 9.42
C ASN A 7 8.35 -9.74 8.59
N VAL A 8 7.99 -9.36 7.36
CA VAL A 8 7.30 -10.22 6.40
C VAL A 8 8.35 -10.92 5.55
N GLN A 9 8.36 -12.26 5.54
CA GLN A 9 9.28 -13.04 4.70
C GLN A 9 8.65 -13.24 3.33
N PHE A 10 9.32 -12.79 2.28
CA PHE A 10 8.82 -12.94 0.90
C PHE A 10 9.97 -13.22 -0.05
N LYS A 11 9.91 -14.36 -0.76
CA LYS A 11 10.92 -14.77 -1.77
C LYS A 11 12.38 -14.73 -1.28
N GLY A 12 12.61 -15.05 -0.01
CA GLY A 12 13.95 -15.06 0.59
C GLY A 12 14.44 -13.70 1.09
N GLU A 13 13.60 -12.66 0.96
CA GLU A 13 13.86 -11.32 1.50
C GLU A 13 12.96 -11.02 2.70
N THR A 14 13.44 -10.13 3.57
CA THR A 14 12.65 -9.62 4.69
C THR A 14 12.13 -8.22 4.34
N ILE A 15 10.81 -8.08 4.26
CA ILE A 15 10.11 -6.82 4.10
C ILE A 15 9.77 -6.29 5.50
N VAL A 16 10.37 -5.17 5.89
CA VAL A 16 10.04 -4.45 7.11
C VAL A 16 8.76 -3.66 6.88
N THR A 17 7.68 -4.02 7.58
CA THR A 17 6.36 -3.45 7.38
C THR A 17 5.89 -2.71 8.62
N THR A 18 5.66 -1.41 8.52
CA THR A 18 5.06 -0.61 9.58
C THR A 18 3.55 -0.55 9.41
N VAL A 19 2.77 -1.02 10.37
CA VAL A 19 1.30 -0.87 10.37
C VAL A 19 0.93 0.24 11.34
N THR A 20 0.17 1.24 10.89
CA THR A 20 -0.12 2.41 11.72
C THR A 20 -1.38 3.16 11.29
N ASN A 21 -1.99 3.83 12.26
CA ASN A 21 -3.00 4.86 12.08
C ASN A 21 -2.59 6.21 12.70
N SER A 22 -1.35 6.35 13.15
CA SER A 22 -0.84 7.57 13.77
C SER A 22 -0.18 8.47 12.75
N SER A 23 -0.67 9.71 12.62
CA SER A 23 -0.16 10.69 11.66
C SER A 23 1.33 10.95 11.83
N SER A 24 1.81 11.13 13.07
CA SER A 24 3.21 11.43 13.34
C SER A 24 4.16 10.28 12.97
N LEU A 25 3.72 9.04 13.11
CA LEU A 25 4.51 7.89 12.67
C LEU A 25 4.53 7.77 11.15
N ILE A 26 3.41 8.07 10.49
CA ILE A 26 3.37 8.11 9.02
C ILE A 26 4.34 9.18 8.50
N ASP A 27 4.36 10.37 9.10
CA ASP A 27 5.35 11.41 8.77
C ASP A 27 6.78 10.89 8.91
N ALA A 28 7.11 10.22 10.03
CA ALA A 28 8.44 9.68 10.25
C ALA A 28 8.86 8.61 9.22
N VAL A 29 7.95 7.71 8.84
CA VAL A 29 8.27 6.63 7.89
C VAL A 29 8.33 7.15 6.46
N LEU A 30 7.42 8.04 6.06
CA LEU A 30 7.38 8.55 4.68
C LEU A 30 8.54 9.51 4.36
N ASP A 31 9.22 10.04 5.37
CA ASP A 31 10.47 10.77 5.16
C ASP A 31 11.56 9.90 4.49
N GLU A 32 11.57 8.59 4.76
CA GLU A 32 12.47 7.63 4.10
C GLU A 32 12.13 7.43 2.61
N PHE A 33 10.92 7.78 2.17
CA PHE A 33 10.41 7.51 0.83
C PHE A 33 10.59 8.71 -0.13
N ARG A 34 11.02 9.87 0.39
CA ARG A 34 11.05 11.14 -0.38
C ARG A 34 12.09 11.17 -1.52
N SER A 35 13.16 10.39 -1.42
CA SER A 35 14.21 10.32 -2.45
C SER A 35 13.88 9.37 -3.60
N GLU A 36 12.73 8.70 -3.55
CA GLU A 36 12.45 7.57 -4.41
C GLU A 36 11.71 7.94 -5.69
N ARG A 37 11.94 7.15 -6.73
CA ARG A 37 11.26 7.34 -8.01
C ARG A 37 10.03 6.46 -8.18
N PHE A 38 10.03 5.29 -7.54
CA PHE A 38 8.96 4.30 -7.65
C PHE A 38 8.48 3.90 -6.27
N ILE A 39 7.16 3.88 -6.09
CA ILE A 39 6.53 3.39 -4.87
C ILE A 39 5.43 2.43 -5.26
N GLY A 40 5.51 1.19 -4.78
CA GLY A 40 4.44 0.20 -4.93
C GLY A 40 3.21 0.68 -4.16
N PHE A 41 2.05 0.65 -4.80
CA PHE A 41 0.80 1.17 -4.30
C PHE A 41 -0.25 0.07 -4.36
N ALA A 42 -0.87 -0.25 -3.21
CA ALA A 42 -2.03 -1.12 -3.14
C ALA A 42 -3.01 -0.62 -2.08
N MET A 43 -4.27 -1.06 -2.17
CA MET A 43 -5.30 -0.72 -1.19
C MET A 43 -6.17 -1.93 -0.87
N LYS A 44 -6.80 -1.90 0.31
CA LYS A 44 -7.88 -2.82 0.67
C LYS A 44 -9.11 -2.05 1.15
N TRP A 45 -10.26 -2.66 0.97
CA TRP A 45 -11.57 -2.04 1.12
C TRP A 45 -12.30 -2.58 2.33
N ASN A 46 -13.25 -1.82 2.88
CA ASN A 46 -14.17 -2.32 3.89
C ASN A 46 -15.26 -3.17 3.21
N PRO A 47 -15.27 -4.50 3.38
CA PRO A 47 -16.25 -5.36 2.71
C PRO A 47 -17.67 -5.16 3.24
N ASN A 48 -17.81 -4.62 4.46
CA ASN A 48 -19.09 -4.40 5.13
C ASN A 48 -19.67 -3.00 4.85
N SER A 49 -19.01 -2.20 4.01
CA SER A 49 -19.43 -0.86 3.65
C SER A 49 -20.14 -0.90 2.29
N ASP A 50 -21.33 -0.30 2.20
CA ASP A 50 -22.12 -0.26 0.96
C ASP A 50 -21.37 0.35 -0.23
N ASN A 51 -20.47 1.31 0.03
CA ASN A 51 -19.64 1.95 -1.00
C ASN A 51 -18.19 1.41 -1.06
N LYS A 52 -17.92 0.28 -0.39
CA LYS A 52 -16.58 -0.32 -0.24
C LYS A 52 -15.52 0.73 0.08
N LYS A 53 -15.74 1.50 1.15
CA LYS A 53 -14.80 2.56 1.56
C LYS A 53 -13.38 2.02 1.69
N VAL A 54 -12.37 2.75 1.21
CA VAL A 54 -10.96 2.36 1.35
C VAL A 54 -10.61 2.24 2.84
N SER A 55 -10.19 1.05 3.25
CA SER A 55 -9.80 0.73 4.63
C SER A 55 -8.34 1.00 4.91
N THR A 56 -7.47 0.53 4.00
CA THR A 56 -6.03 0.58 4.17
C THR A 56 -5.35 1.01 2.88
N LEU A 57 -4.22 1.71 3.02
CA LEU A 57 -3.32 2.07 1.93
C LEU A 57 -1.94 1.46 2.22
N GLN A 58 -1.39 0.74 1.24
CA GLN A 58 -0.06 0.15 1.32
C GLN A 58 0.87 0.90 0.39
N LEU A 59 2.00 1.35 0.93
CA LEU A 59 3.08 1.96 0.16
C LEU A 59 4.37 1.18 0.41
N CYS A 60 5.03 0.71 -0.64
CA CYS A 60 6.29 -0.03 -0.54
C CYS A 60 7.40 0.62 -1.37
N ASN A 61 8.55 0.78 -0.72
CA ASN A 61 9.81 1.16 -1.33
C ASN A 61 10.89 0.11 -0.97
N GLY A 62 11.27 -0.71 -1.93
CA GLY A 62 12.24 -1.78 -1.70
C GLY A 62 11.71 -2.78 -0.69
N ASN A 63 12.49 -3.00 0.37
CA ASN A 63 12.15 -3.88 1.47
C ASN A 63 11.44 -3.14 2.63
N ARG A 64 11.05 -1.87 2.46
CA ARG A 64 10.29 -1.11 3.46
C ARG A 64 8.88 -0.84 2.97
N CYS A 65 7.90 -1.27 3.76
CA CYS A 65 6.49 -1.01 3.50
C CYS A 65 5.83 -0.30 4.68
N ILE A 66 4.80 0.47 4.38
CA ILE A 66 3.88 1.03 5.36
C ILE A 66 2.45 0.67 4.98
N ILE A 67 1.69 0.18 5.96
CA ILE A 67 0.25 -0.07 5.88
C ILE A 67 -0.44 0.99 6.74
N ILE A 68 -1.09 1.93 6.07
CA ILE A 68 -1.81 3.04 6.68
C ILE A 68 -3.27 2.62 6.84
N GLN A 69 -3.76 2.53 8.09
CA GLN A 69 -5.16 2.19 8.37
C GLN A 69 -6.03 3.45 8.28
N LEU A 70 -6.45 3.80 7.07
CA LEU A 70 -7.11 5.07 6.72
C LEU A 70 -8.41 5.33 7.51
N LEU A 71 -9.18 4.28 7.83
CA LEU A 71 -10.42 4.43 8.62
C LEU A 71 -10.18 4.85 10.07
N HIS A 72 -8.97 4.62 10.59
CA HIS A 72 -8.63 4.80 11.99
C HIS A 72 -7.63 5.93 12.21
N LEU A 73 -7.35 6.74 11.18
CA LEU A 73 -6.40 7.86 11.26
C LEU A 73 -6.82 8.86 12.34
N ASP A 74 -5.86 9.30 13.14
CA ASP A 74 -6.04 10.44 14.05
C ASP A 74 -6.13 11.77 13.29
N SER A 75 -5.38 11.90 12.20
CA SER A 75 -5.42 12.99 11.24
C SER A 75 -4.71 12.56 9.95
N ILE A 76 -4.95 13.28 8.84
CA ILE A 76 -4.23 13.01 7.59
C ILE A 76 -2.87 13.73 7.61
N PRO A 77 -1.73 13.01 7.57
CA PRO A 77 -0.40 13.60 7.61
C PRO A 77 -0.07 14.43 6.37
N ASN A 78 0.69 15.51 6.57
CA ASN A 78 1.15 16.35 5.48
C ASN A 78 2.16 15.62 4.59
N SER A 79 3.02 14.76 5.14
CA SER A 79 3.95 13.94 4.35
C SER A 79 3.20 13.08 3.33
N LEU A 80 2.10 12.44 3.72
CA LEU A 80 1.30 11.59 2.84
C LEU A 80 0.67 12.41 1.70
N ARG A 81 0.09 13.57 2.01
CA ARG A 81 -0.46 14.49 1.00
C ARG A 81 0.61 14.95 0.01
N ASN A 82 1.77 15.35 0.53
CA ASN A 82 2.88 15.84 -0.28
C ASN A 82 3.49 14.73 -1.15
N LEU A 83 3.60 13.51 -0.61
CA LEU A 83 4.10 12.35 -1.34
C LEU A 83 3.16 11.97 -2.49
N LEU A 84 1.86 11.84 -2.22
CA LEU A 84 0.85 11.50 -3.23
C LEU A 84 0.75 12.55 -4.34
N SER A 85 0.88 13.83 -4.00
CA SER A 85 0.87 14.93 -4.99
C SER A 85 2.23 15.21 -5.63
N GLY A 86 3.27 14.48 -5.22
CA GLY A 86 4.64 14.63 -5.70
C GLY A 86 4.81 14.17 -7.14
N ARG A 87 5.20 15.08 -8.04
CA ARG A 87 5.36 14.79 -9.47
C ARG A 87 6.61 13.97 -9.81
N SER A 88 7.57 13.92 -8.89
CA SER A 88 8.80 13.13 -9.03
C SER A 88 8.61 11.66 -8.64
N ILE A 89 7.47 11.32 -8.03
CA ILE A 89 7.14 9.98 -7.57
C ILE A 89 6.24 9.30 -8.59
N LYS A 90 6.60 8.09 -9.01
CA LYS A 90 5.75 7.22 -9.83
C LYS A 90 5.17 6.12 -8.93
N PHE A 91 3.91 6.28 -8.53
CA PHE A 91 3.19 5.20 -7.89
C PHE A 91 2.90 4.11 -8.92
N VAL A 92 3.12 2.85 -8.57
CA VAL A 92 2.91 1.70 -9.47
C VAL A 92 1.99 0.70 -8.79
N GLY A 93 0.97 0.24 -9.50
CA GLY A 93 -0.04 -0.67 -8.96
C GLY A 93 -0.96 -1.18 -10.06
N VAL A 94 -1.77 -2.18 -9.72
CA VAL A 94 -2.80 -2.73 -10.60
C VAL A 94 -4.12 -2.00 -10.32
N ASP A 95 -4.89 -1.71 -11.36
CA ASP A 95 -6.15 -0.97 -11.31
C ASP A 95 -5.97 0.42 -10.62
N ILE A 96 -4.76 0.98 -10.72
CA ILE A 96 -4.32 2.12 -9.89
C ILE A 96 -5.09 3.40 -10.22
N ALA A 97 -5.56 3.56 -11.45
CA ALA A 97 -6.33 4.73 -11.85
C ALA A 97 -7.68 4.81 -11.12
N GLU A 98 -8.33 3.66 -10.90
CA GLU A 98 -9.57 3.55 -10.15
C GLU A 98 -9.30 3.74 -8.65
N ASP A 99 -8.23 3.13 -8.17
CA ASP A 99 -7.78 3.24 -6.79
C ASP A 99 -7.52 4.68 -6.36
N ILE A 100 -6.74 5.44 -7.13
CA ILE A 100 -6.44 6.85 -6.78
C ILE A 100 -7.70 7.73 -6.82
N ALA A 101 -8.64 7.45 -7.73
CA ALA A 101 -9.91 8.17 -7.79
C ALA A 101 -10.76 7.86 -6.55
N LYS A 102 -10.78 6.60 -6.11
CA LYS A 102 -11.50 6.18 -4.92
C LYS A 102 -10.86 6.70 -3.63
N LEU A 103 -9.54 6.79 -3.58
CA LEU A 103 -8.80 7.39 -2.48
C LEU A 103 -9.10 8.89 -2.31
N ASP A 104 -9.18 9.64 -3.41
CA ASP A 104 -9.62 11.05 -3.35
C ASP A 104 -11.09 11.15 -2.92
N HIS A 105 -11.98 10.32 -3.47
CA HIS A 105 -13.40 10.33 -3.10
C HIS A 105 -13.63 10.03 -1.61
N ASP A 106 -12.96 9.01 -1.06
CA ASP A 106 -13.23 8.53 0.30
C ASP A 106 -12.52 9.35 1.38
N HIS A 107 -11.35 9.92 1.08
CA HIS A 107 -10.44 10.51 2.05
C HIS A 107 -9.89 11.90 1.66
N GLY A 108 -10.20 12.41 0.47
CA GLY A 108 -9.66 13.68 -0.03
C GLY A 108 -8.15 13.65 -0.23
N LEU A 109 -7.61 12.45 -0.53
CA LEU A 109 -6.19 12.18 -0.75
C LEU A 109 -5.92 12.07 -2.26
N LYS A 110 -5.49 13.19 -2.85
CA LYS A 110 -5.20 13.28 -4.28
C LYS A 110 -3.82 12.71 -4.61
N CYS A 111 -3.79 11.76 -5.53
CA CYS A 111 -2.57 11.29 -6.16
C CYS A 111 -2.36 12.01 -7.49
N TRP A 112 -1.14 12.48 -7.76
CA TRP A 112 -0.81 13.14 -9.03
C TRP A 112 -0.89 12.19 -10.21
N TYR A 113 -0.31 11.00 -10.06
CA TYR A 113 -0.23 10.01 -11.12
C TYR A 113 0.05 8.61 -10.55
N GLY A 114 -0.69 7.63 -11.06
CA GLY A 114 -0.41 6.20 -10.87
C GLY A 114 -0.10 5.56 -12.22
N HIS A 115 0.95 4.75 -12.28
CA HIS A 115 1.32 3.96 -13.43
C HIS A 115 0.72 2.56 -13.32
N GLU A 116 -0.18 2.26 -14.24
CA GLU A 116 -0.90 1.00 -14.30
C GLU A 116 0.03 -0.18 -14.62
N LEU A 117 0.03 -1.19 -13.75
CA LEU A 117 0.70 -2.46 -13.96
C LEU A 117 -0.31 -3.42 -14.58
N GLY A 118 -0.13 -3.75 -15.86
CA GLY A 118 -1.12 -4.53 -16.60
C GLY A 118 -1.54 -5.86 -15.95
N PHE A 119 -2.70 -6.39 -16.33
CA PHE A 119 -3.36 -7.56 -15.76
C PHE A 119 -2.46 -8.81 -15.51
N GLY A 120 -1.40 -8.99 -16.31
CA GLY A 120 -0.41 -10.04 -16.09
C GLY A 120 0.28 -9.94 -14.72
N VAL A 121 0.52 -8.73 -14.22
CA VAL A 121 1.09 -8.47 -12.89
C VAL A 121 0.12 -8.86 -11.79
N ARG A 122 -1.18 -8.62 -11.95
CA ARG A 122 -2.23 -9.09 -11.03
C ARG A 122 -2.19 -10.61 -10.87
N SER A 123 -2.13 -11.31 -12.00
CA SER A 123 -2.05 -12.77 -12.02
C SER A 123 -0.75 -13.27 -11.39
N LEU A 124 0.37 -12.61 -11.66
CA LEU A 124 1.65 -12.92 -11.04
C LEU A 124 1.61 -12.73 -9.52
N ALA A 125 1.10 -11.59 -9.03
CA ALA A 125 0.93 -11.33 -7.60
C ALA A 125 0.10 -12.44 -6.95
N GLY A 126 -1.03 -12.82 -7.56
CA GLY A 126 -1.84 -13.94 -7.11
C GLY A 126 -1.08 -15.27 -7.02
N VAL A 127 -0.21 -15.59 -7.97
CA VAL A 127 0.63 -16.80 -7.94
C VAL A 127 1.73 -16.71 -6.88
N LEU A 128 2.35 -15.56 -6.70
CA LEU A 128 3.45 -15.38 -5.75
C LEU A 128 2.97 -15.34 -4.29
N ILE A 129 1.75 -14.84 -4.07
CA ILE A 129 1.13 -14.66 -2.75
C ILE A 129 0.27 -15.88 -2.35
N LYS A 130 -0.11 -16.74 -3.31
CA LYS A 130 -1.01 -17.90 -3.17
C LYS A 130 -0.70 -18.90 -2.04
N GLU A 131 0.45 -18.80 -1.39
CA GLU A 131 0.70 -19.52 -0.13
C GLU A 131 -0.19 -19.02 1.03
N LEU A 132 -0.96 -17.93 0.83
CA LEU A 132 -1.89 -17.30 1.79
C LEU A 132 -3.35 -17.24 1.27
N ASP A 133 -3.91 -18.36 0.80
CA ASP A 133 -5.29 -18.46 0.24
C ASP A 133 -6.43 -18.03 1.21
N SER A 134 -6.14 -17.85 2.50
CA SER A 134 -7.12 -17.49 3.53
C SER A 134 -7.53 -16.01 3.53
N VAL A 135 -6.72 -15.13 2.92
CA VAL A 135 -6.93 -13.68 2.94
C VAL A 135 -7.24 -13.16 1.55
N ASN A 136 -8.38 -12.50 1.41
CA ASN A 136 -8.81 -11.89 0.15
C ASN A 136 -9.49 -10.53 0.40
N ASP A 137 -9.99 -9.91 -0.66
CA ASP A 137 -10.61 -8.57 -0.57
C ASP A 137 -11.90 -8.53 0.27
N HIS A 138 -12.47 -9.68 0.65
CA HIS A 138 -13.62 -9.81 1.55
C HIS A 138 -13.24 -9.99 3.03
N SER A 139 -11.96 -10.15 3.35
CA SER A 139 -11.50 -10.17 4.75
C SER A 139 -11.80 -8.83 5.44
N ASP A 140 -11.93 -8.82 6.77
CA ASP A 140 -12.21 -7.59 7.52
C ASP A 140 -10.98 -6.67 7.58
N TRP A 141 -10.74 -5.93 6.50
CA TRP A 141 -9.70 -4.91 6.42
C TRP A 141 -10.06 -3.64 7.21
N SER A 142 -11.29 -3.53 7.71
CA SER A 142 -11.72 -2.42 8.56
C SER A 142 -11.37 -2.60 10.03
N ALA A 143 -10.85 -3.78 10.42
CA ALA A 143 -10.40 -4.05 11.77
C ALA A 143 -9.32 -3.05 12.22
N ASN A 144 -9.39 -2.62 13.49
CA ASN A 144 -8.39 -1.73 14.08
C ASN A 144 -7.04 -2.45 14.34
N ILE A 145 -7.06 -3.78 14.39
CA ILE A 145 -5.90 -4.65 14.53
C ILE A 145 -5.98 -5.68 13.40
N LEU A 146 -5.10 -5.54 12.41
CA LEU A 146 -4.97 -6.52 11.32
C LEU A 146 -4.32 -7.81 11.80
N THR A 147 -4.73 -8.93 11.21
CA THR A 147 -4.08 -10.22 11.44
C THR A 147 -2.69 -10.27 10.80
N LYS A 148 -1.87 -11.23 11.24
CA LYS A 148 -0.56 -11.47 10.62
C LYS A 148 -0.69 -11.73 9.11
N ASP A 149 -1.60 -12.60 8.70
CA ASP A 149 -1.83 -12.95 7.30
C ASP A 149 -2.28 -11.74 6.48
N GLN A 150 -3.13 -10.86 7.03
CA GLN A 150 -3.53 -9.61 6.38
C GLN A 150 -2.33 -8.69 6.14
N ILE A 151 -1.45 -8.56 7.13
CA ILE A 151 -0.24 -7.74 7.04
C ILE A 151 0.71 -8.31 5.98
N GLU A 152 0.89 -9.64 5.97
CA GLU A 152 1.73 -10.34 5.00
C GLU A 152 1.22 -10.13 3.56
N VAL A 153 -0.06 -10.44 3.29
CA VAL A 153 -0.65 -10.26 1.96
C VAL A 153 -0.55 -8.81 1.47
N ALA A 154 -0.91 -7.85 2.33
CA ALA A 154 -0.90 -6.43 1.97
C ALA A 154 0.53 -5.92 1.66
N ALA A 155 1.52 -6.31 2.47
CA ALA A 155 2.91 -5.95 2.24
C ALA A 155 3.48 -6.61 0.98
N MET A 156 3.18 -7.90 0.76
CA MET A 156 3.65 -8.64 -0.41
C MET A 156 3.07 -8.07 -1.71
N GLU A 157 1.78 -7.72 -1.75
CA GLU A 157 1.12 -7.18 -2.93
C GLU A 157 1.78 -5.86 -3.40
N ALA A 158 1.91 -4.90 -2.50
CA ALA A 158 2.58 -3.63 -2.82
C ALA A 158 4.09 -3.82 -3.12
N SER A 159 4.76 -4.81 -2.50
CA SER A 159 6.15 -5.15 -2.81
C SER A 159 6.34 -5.75 -4.21
N VAL A 160 5.41 -6.61 -4.65
CA VAL A 160 5.41 -7.14 -6.03
C VAL A 160 5.27 -6.00 -7.02
N TYR A 161 4.36 -5.05 -6.78
CA TYR A 161 4.15 -3.91 -7.66
C TYR A 161 5.37 -3.00 -7.72
N PHE A 162 5.96 -2.68 -6.57
CA PHE A 162 7.22 -1.95 -6.50
C PHE A 162 8.32 -2.64 -7.33
N THR A 163 8.53 -3.93 -7.10
CA THR A 163 9.61 -4.70 -7.74
C THR A 163 9.42 -4.75 -9.25
N TYR A 164 8.18 -5.00 -9.69
CA TYR A 164 7.85 -5.04 -11.11
C TYR A 164 8.05 -3.67 -11.78
N GLY A 165 7.55 -2.60 -11.15
CA GLY A 165 7.72 -1.24 -11.65
C GLY A 165 9.18 -0.82 -11.72
N LYS A 166 9.97 -1.10 -10.68
CA LYS A 166 11.41 -0.85 -10.68
C LYS A 166 12.12 -1.60 -11.81
N VAL A 167 11.84 -2.87 -12.03
CA VAL A 167 12.55 -3.64 -13.07
C VAL A 167 12.15 -3.21 -14.49
N ASN A 168 10.86 -2.91 -14.73
CA ASN A 168 10.34 -2.73 -16.10
C ASN A 168 10.16 -1.25 -16.51
N LEU A 169 10.23 -0.31 -15.56
CA LEU A 169 9.98 1.11 -15.81
C LEU A 169 11.16 2.01 -15.45
N CYS A 170 12.29 1.47 -14.98
CA CYS A 170 13.46 2.28 -14.60
C CYS A 170 14.07 3.08 -15.76
N ASP A 171 13.78 2.72 -17.01
CA ASP A 171 14.25 3.43 -18.21
C ASP A 171 13.29 4.55 -18.67
N LEU A 172 12.16 4.76 -17.97
CA LEU A 172 11.19 5.85 -18.20
C LEU A 172 11.39 6.99 -17.19
#